data_AF-A0A3M1QEL6-F1
#
_entry.id   AF-A0A3M1QEL6-F1
#
_cell.length_a   1.000
_cell.length_b   1.000
_cell.length_c   1.000
_cell.angle_alpha   90.00
_cell.angle_beta   90.00
_cell.angle_gamma   90.00
#
_symmetry.space_group_name_H-M   'P 1'
#
loop_
_entity.id
_entity.type
_entity.pdbx_description
1 polymer ?
#
loop_
_entity_poly.entity_id
_entity_poly.type
_entity_poly.pdbx_seq_one_letter_code
_entity_poly.pdbx_strand_id
1 'polypeptide(L)'
;MTCEPAIEALQRGRKLGYPVMGETCTQYFFLTAEEHLGAPGFEGAKYVCSPPIRTKHDHEVLWQAVRDGTLQAISTDHCDFWYDGGHGPWQEWMETHPDGDWNEYEKQDPSYRRPGKELGKGNFAKIPNGMPGLEDRMMVIWEHGVNKGRISPQRFVELCCTNPAKIFGMYPKKGTIAVGSDADILVWDPNKEHILSAETHHTRCDYNVYEGMLVHGKPVQVYQRGNKLVDGDMWLGKNGAGQFVARKPHAPVL
;
A
#
# COMPACT_ATOMS: atom_id res chain seq x y z
N MET A 1 10.46 1.15 7.06
CA MET A 1 11.39 0.42 7.96
C MET A 1 11.17 -1.05 7.73
N THR A 2 12.22 -1.82 7.43
CA THR A 2 12.03 -3.19 6.91
C THR A 2 12.77 -4.28 7.65
N CYS A 3 13.75 -3.93 8.49
CA CYS A 3 14.62 -4.90 9.14
C CYS A 3 14.97 -4.51 10.57
N GLU A 4 15.43 -5.49 11.33
CA GLU A 4 15.81 -5.33 12.74
C GLU A 4 16.82 -4.21 13.01
N PRO A 5 17.96 -4.10 12.29
CA PRO A 5 18.93 -3.03 12.59
C PRO A 5 18.35 -1.61 12.43
N ALA A 6 17.42 -1.42 11.50
CA ALA A 6 16.73 -0.15 11.33
C ALA A 6 15.79 0.13 12.51
N ILE A 7 15.05 -0.89 12.96
CA ILE A 7 14.16 -0.81 14.13
C ILE A 7 14.96 -0.51 15.39
N GLU A 8 16.09 -1.17 15.62
CA GLU A 8 16.98 -0.90 16.75
C GLU A 8 17.54 0.53 16.72
N ALA A 9 17.87 1.06 15.54
CA ALA A 9 18.31 2.44 15.39
C ALA A 9 17.21 3.44 15.78
N LEU A 10 15.97 3.19 15.34
CA LEU A 10 14.81 4.00 15.73
C LEU A 10 14.56 3.91 17.24
N GLN A 11 14.58 2.72 17.82
CA GLN A 11 14.40 2.52 19.26
C GLN A 11 15.46 3.25 20.07
N ARG A 12 16.74 3.18 19.67
CA ARG A 12 17.81 3.98 20.28
C ARG A 12 17.52 5.47 20.19
N GLY A 13 17.12 5.95 19.01
CA GLY A 13 16.76 7.36 18.81
C GLY A 13 15.67 7.82 19.77
N ARG A 14 14.59 7.04 19.89
CA ARG A 14 13.47 7.32 20.81
C ARG A 14 13.90 7.27 22.28
N LYS A 15 14.71 6.27 22.67
CA LYS A 15 15.24 6.16 24.04
C LYS A 15 16.09 7.35 24.45
N LEU A 16 16.80 7.96 23.50
CA LEU A 16 17.58 9.19 23.71
C LEU A 16 16.74 10.47 23.69
N GLY A 17 15.42 10.37 23.47
CA GLY A 17 14.51 11.51 23.42
C GLY A 17 14.53 12.27 22.09
N TYR A 18 15.11 11.71 21.03
CA TYR A 18 15.08 12.36 19.71
C TYR A 18 13.67 12.32 19.11
N PRO A 19 13.28 13.36 18.36
CA PRO A 19 11.96 13.44 17.72
C PRO A 19 11.93 12.59 16.44
N VAL A 20 11.92 11.27 16.59
CA VAL A 20 11.96 10.30 15.48
C VAL A 20 10.73 9.38 15.46
N MET A 21 10.21 9.14 14.26
CA MET A 21 9.11 8.23 13.96
C MET A 21 9.53 7.25 12.87
N GLY A 22 8.81 6.14 12.76
CA GLY A 22 9.00 5.13 11.74
C GLY A 22 7.68 4.66 11.14
N GLU A 23 7.75 4.41 9.85
CA GLU A 23 6.72 3.78 9.03
C GLU A 23 7.23 2.42 8.55
N THR A 24 6.35 1.45 8.38
CA THR A 24 6.59 0.24 7.59
C THR A 24 5.46 0.02 6.58
N CYS A 25 5.63 -0.92 5.66
CA CYS A 25 4.68 -1.21 4.60
C CYS A 25 4.23 -2.67 4.67
N THR A 26 3.02 -2.94 4.17
CA THR A 26 2.33 -4.24 4.28
C THR A 26 3.17 -5.42 3.76
N GLN A 27 3.86 -5.27 2.63
CA GLN A 27 4.75 -6.27 2.06
C GLN A 27 5.81 -6.79 3.03
N TYR A 28 6.30 -5.95 3.95
CA TYR A 28 7.39 -6.30 4.84
C TYR A 28 6.95 -7.18 6.01
N PHE A 29 5.67 -7.52 6.14
CA PHE A 29 5.19 -8.46 7.16
C PHE A 29 4.96 -9.89 6.63
N PHE A 30 4.94 -10.08 5.31
CA PHE A 30 4.41 -11.30 4.69
C PHE A 30 5.30 -11.84 3.58
N LEU A 31 5.94 -10.96 2.82
CA LEU A 31 6.78 -11.35 1.69
C LEU A 31 8.24 -11.50 2.16
N THR A 32 8.90 -12.52 1.64
CA THR A 32 10.28 -12.88 1.99
C THR A 32 11.20 -12.80 0.78
N ALA A 33 12.45 -12.39 1.01
CA ALA A 33 13.47 -12.41 -0.04
C ALA A 33 13.69 -13.82 -0.61
N GLU A 34 13.62 -14.85 0.24
CA GLU A 34 13.84 -16.24 -0.17
C GLU A 34 12.70 -16.76 -1.06
N GLU A 35 11.45 -16.65 -0.63
CA GLU A 35 10.33 -17.28 -1.35
C GLU A 35 9.86 -16.41 -2.52
N HIS A 36 9.93 -15.08 -2.39
CA HIS A 36 9.29 -14.17 -3.35
C HIS A 36 10.32 -13.52 -4.28
N LEU A 37 11.35 -12.83 -3.75
CA LEU A 37 12.41 -12.29 -4.62
C LEU A 37 13.24 -13.40 -5.27
N GLY A 38 13.43 -14.52 -4.58
CA GLY A 38 14.12 -15.72 -5.07
C GLY A 38 13.27 -16.63 -5.96
N ALA A 39 12.04 -16.24 -6.30
CA ALA A 39 11.15 -17.03 -7.15
C ALA A 39 11.81 -17.33 -8.52
N PRO A 40 11.56 -18.51 -9.10
CA PRO A 40 12.28 -18.98 -10.29
C PRO A 40 12.01 -18.12 -11.53
N GLY A 41 12.96 -18.15 -12.46
CA GLY A 41 12.86 -17.42 -13.71
C GLY A 41 12.84 -15.90 -13.48
N PHE A 42 11.82 -15.23 -14.00
CA PHE A 42 11.64 -13.78 -13.84
C PHE A 42 10.58 -13.40 -12.81
N GLU A 43 9.93 -14.39 -12.17
CA GLU A 43 8.79 -14.15 -11.26
C GLU A 43 9.16 -13.30 -10.05
N GLY A 44 10.42 -13.36 -9.60
CA GLY A 44 10.93 -12.51 -8.51
C GLY A 44 10.85 -11.01 -8.82
N ALA A 45 10.79 -10.61 -10.10
CA ALA A 45 10.71 -9.20 -10.50
C ALA A 45 9.42 -8.52 -9.98
N LYS A 46 8.33 -9.28 -9.82
CA LYS A 46 7.07 -8.79 -9.22
C LYS A 46 7.27 -8.16 -7.84
N TYR A 47 8.27 -8.63 -7.10
CA TYR A 47 8.53 -8.27 -5.71
C TYR A 47 9.70 -7.29 -5.51
N VAL A 48 10.33 -6.83 -6.60
CA VAL A 48 11.44 -5.89 -6.54
C VAL A 48 10.94 -4.52 -6.09
N CYS A 49 11.40 -4.08 -4.91
CA CYS A 49 11.19 -2.76 -4.33
C CYS A 49 12.42 -2.31 -3.54
N SER A 50 12.44 -1.04 -3.14
CA SER A 50 13.55 -0.46 -2.39
C SER A 50 13.03 0.31 -1.17
N PRO A 51 13.45 -0.04 0.06
CA PRO A 51 14.31 -1.18 0.42
C PRO A 51 13.69 -2.54 0.04
N PRO A 52 14.51 -3.59 -0.21
CA PRO A 52 13.98 -4.90 -0.58
C PRO A 52 13.23 -5.55 0.57
N ILE A 53 12.29 -6.45 0.24
CA ILE A 53 11.69 -7.36 1.21
C ILE A 53 12.78 -8.21 1.89
N ARG A 54 12.51 -8.61 3.14
CA ARG A 54 13.53 -9.15 4.06
C ARG A 54 13.23 -10.59 4.44
N THR A 55 13.59 -11.00 5.65
CA THR A 55 13.42 -12.39 6.12
C THR A 55 12.20 -12.55 7.01
N LYS A 56 11.82 -13.80 7.31
CA LYS A 56 10.76 -14.09 8.29
C LYS A 56 11.09 -13.59 9.70
N HIS A 57 12.38 -13.53 10.05
CA HIS A 57 12.83 -12.93 11.31
C HIS A 57 12.42 -11.45 11.39
N ASP A 58 12.64 -10.70 10.31
CA ASP A 58 12.28 -9.29 10.27
C ASP A 58 10.76 -9.06 10.35
N HIS A 59 9.94 -10.01 9.87
CA HIS A 59 8.48 -9.95 10.03
C HIS A 59 8.07 -9.86 11.51
N GLU A 60 8.66 -10.70 12.35
CA GLU A 60 8.37 -10.75 13.79
C GLU A 60 8.82 -9.47 14.49
N VAL A 61 9.99 -8.94 14.12
CA VAL A 61 10.49 -7.67 14.64
C VAL A 61 9.57 -6.52 14.27
N LEU A 62 9.06 -6.49 13.03
CA LEU A 62 8.10 -5.47 12.59
C LEU A 62 6.76 -5.59 13.32
N TRP A 63 6.25 -6.81 13.52
CA TRP A 63 5.03 -7.04 14.30
C TRP A 63 5.16 -6.56 15.74
N GLN A 64 6.30 -6.83 16.37
CA GLN A 64 6.57 -6.33 17.71
C GLN A 64 6.65 -4.80 17.73
N ALA A 65 7.34 -4.20 16.77
CA ALA A 65 7.51 -2.76 16.68
C ALA A 65 6.20 -1.98 16.43
N VAL A 66 5.25 -2.55 15.65
CA VAL A 66 3.92 -1.95 15.52
C VAL A 66 3.05 -2.19 16.75
N ARG A 67 3.28 -3.28 17.50
CA ARG A 67 2.53 -3.57 18.73
C ARG A 67 2.93 -2.64 19.88
N ASP A 68 4.22 -2.42 20.08
CA ASP A 68 4.74 -1.64 21.22
C ASP A 68 4.85 -0.12 20.97
N GLY A 69 4.50 0.35 19.77
CA GLY A 69 4.54 1.77 19.45
C GLY A 69 5.88 2.27 18.92
N THR A 70 6.87 1.40 18.71
CA THR A 70 8.13 1.75 18.04
C THR A 70 7.88 2.27 16.62
N LEU A 71 6.94 1.68 15.89
CA LEU A 71 6.43 2.16 14.59
C LEU A 71 5.04 2.77 14.74
N GLN A 72 4.78 3.86 14.01
CA GLN A 72 3.57 4.66 14.17
C GLN A 72 2.59 4.51 13.00
N ALA A 73 3.03 4.02 11.84
CA ALA A 73 2.18 3.88 10.65
C ALA A 73 2.49 2.63 9.83
N ILE A 74 1.45 2.07 9.21
CA ILE A 74 1.56 1.04 8.18
C ILE A 74 1.04 1.58 6.85
N SER A 75 1.88 1.57 5.81
CA SER A 75 1.57 2.05 4.46
C SER A 75 1.67 0.91 3.43
N THR A 76 1.85 1.24 2.15
CA THR A 76 2.06 0.31 1.03
C THR A 76 3.30 0.59 0.23
N ASP A 77 3.76 1.84 0.17
CA ASP A 77 4.69 2.28 -0.87
C ASP A 77 4.20 1.88 -2.27
N HIS A 78 2.89 2.07 -2.51
CA HIS A 78 2.24 1.65 -3.75
C HIS A 78 2.87 2.35 -4.95
N CYS A 79 3.49 1.55 -5.80
CA CYS A 79 4.18 1.97 -7.00
C CYS A 79 4.15 0.79 -7.96
N ASP A 80 3.06 0.63 -8.70
CA ASP A 80 2.82 -0.53 -9.54
C ASP A 80 3.42 -0.36 -10.94
N PHE A 81 3.96 -1.46 -11.45
CA PHE A 81 4.43 -1.60 -12.81
C PHE A 81 3.80 -2.87 -13.38
N TRP A 82 3.49 -2.89 -14.67
CA TRP A 82 3.07 -4.13 -15.33
C TRP A 82 4.19 -5.19 -15.21
N TYR A 83 3.85 -6.45 -15.00
CA TYR A 83 4.79 -7.55 -15.07
C TYR A 83 5.08 -7.94 -16.52
N ASP A 84 4.02 -8.03 -17.33
CA ASP A 84 4.05 -8.16 -18.77
C ASP A 84 3.56 -6.86 -19.43
N GLY A 85 4.44 -5.85 -19.41
CA GLY A 85 4.23 -4.56 -20.05
C GLY A 85 4.67 -4.49 -21.52
N GLY A 86 4.57 -3.28 -22.09
CA GLY A 86 5.08 -2.99 -23.43
C GLY A 86 4.17 -3.40 -24.58
N HIS A 87 2.89 -3.65 -24.30
CA HIS A 87 1.87 -3.95 -25.31
C HIS A 87 1.31 -2.67 -25.93
N GLY A 88 1.28 -2.57 -27.26
CA GLY A 88 0.80 -1.40 -28.03
C GLY A 88 1.93 -0.65 -28.75
N PRO A 89 1.63 0.21 -29.74
CA PRO A 89 2.64 0.93 -30.55
C PRO A 89 3.31 2.09 -29.78
N TRP A 90 3.73 1.85 -28.54
CA TRP A 90 4.21 2.91 -27.65
C TRP A 90 5.54 3.51 -28.09
N GLN A 91 6.41 2.70 -28.70
CA GLN A 91 7.70 3.15 -29.24
C GLN A 91 7.46 4.17 -30.36
N GLU A 92 6.55 3.83 -31.27
CA GLU A 92 6.11 4.69 -32.38
C GLU A 92 5.35 5.94 -31.87
N TRP A 93 4.59 5.80 -30.78
CA TRP A 93 3.90 6.94 -30.16
C TRP A 93 4.87 7.92 -29.49
N MET A 94 5.88 7.43 -28.79
CA MET A 94 6.91 8.28 -28.15
C MET A 94 7.72 9.10 -29.15
N GLU A 95 7.94 8.58 -30.37
CA GLU A 95 8.62 9.32 -31.44
C GLU A 95 7.83 10.57 -31.86
N THR A 96 6.50 10.52 -31.78
CA THR A 96 5.60 11.62 -32.19
C THR A 96 5.11 12.48 -31.02
N HIS A 97 5.30 12.02 -29.78
CA HIS A 97 4.83 12.69 -28.56
C HIS A 97 5.95 12.71 -27.49
N PRO A 98 7.06 13.44 -27.72
CA PRO A 98 8.21 13.45 -26.82
C PRO A 98 7.91 13.99 -25.41
N ASP A 99 6.87 14.83 -25.28
CA ASP A 99 6.36 15.38 -24.01
C ASP A 99 4.98 14.80 -23.63
N GLY A 100 4.57 13.69 -24.25
CA GLY A 100 3.22 13.16 -24.16
C GLY A 100 2.78 12.78 -22.73
N ASP A 101 1.54 13.12 -22.38
CA ASP A 101 0.90 12.62 -21.16
C ASP A 101 0.43 11.18 -21.37
N TRP A 102 1.03 10.25 -20.63
CA TRP A 102 0.67 8.83 -20.64
C TRP A 102 -0.84 8.58 -20.44
N ASN A 103 -1.53 9.46 -19.69
CA ASN A 103 -2.97 9.37 -19.49
C ASN A 103 -3.77 9.63 -20.77
N GLU A 104 -3.25 10.41 -21.72
CA GLU A 104 -3.91 10.68 -23.00
C GLU A 104 -3.78 9.50 -23.95
N TYR A 105 -2.63 8.84 -23.97
CA TYR A 105 -2.43 7.63 -24.77
C TYR A 105 -3.24 6.44 -24.23
N GLU A 106 -3.24 6.24 -22.91
CA GLU A 106 -4.00 5.18 -22.24
C GLU A 106 -5.52 5.25 -22.48
N LYS A 107 -6.07 6.44 -22.77
CA LYS A 107 -7.51 6.60 -23.09
C LYS A 107 -7.87 6.12 -24.49
N GLN A 108 -6.89 6.05 -25.40
CA GLN A 108 -7.12 5.74 -26.80
C GLN A 108 -7.19 4.22 -27.04
N ASP A 109 -6.43 3.44 -26.26
CA ASP A 109 -6.37 1.99 -26.40
C ASP A 109 -6.41 1.28 -25.04
N PRO A 110 -7.52 0.59 -24.70
CA PRO A 110 -7.63 -0.17 -23.45
C PRO A 110 -6.72 -1.41 -23.40
N SER A 111 -6.16 -1.85 -24.53
CA SER A 111 -5.18 -2.94 -24.58
C SER A 111 -3.75 -2.49 -24.23
N TYR A 112 -3.49 -1.17 -24.22
CA TYR A 112 -2.18 -0.62 -23.93
C TYR A 112 -1.70 -0.98 -22.52
N ARG A 113 -0.44 -1.42 -22.43
CA ARG A 113 0.27 -1.71 -21.17
C ARG A 113 1.62 -1.02 -21.20
N ARG A 114 1.84 -0.08 -20.27
CA ARG A 114 3.13 0.60 -20.14
C ARG A 114 4.25 -0.41 -19.88
N PRO A 115 5.46 -0.23 -20.44
CA PRO A 115 6.59 -1.05 -20.06
C PRO A 115 6.83 -1.02 -18.54
N GLY A 116 7.17 -2.15 -17.96
CA GLY A 116 7.24 -2.34 -16.53
C GLY A 116 8.40 -3.23 -16.12
N LYS A 117 8.11 -4.29 -15.35
CA LYS A 117 9.11 -5.18 -14.77
C LYS A 117 10.01 -5.77 -15.85
N GLU A 118 9.47 -6.11 -17.03
CA GLU A 118 10.19 -6.75 -18.13
C GLU A 118 11.40 -5.96 -18.64
N LEU A 119 11.44 -4.64 -18.41
CA LEU A 119 12.60 -3.78 -18.74
C LEU A 119 13.90 -4.24 -18.07
N GLY A 120 13.80 -4.96 -16.95
CA GLY A 120 14.93 -5.48 -16.21
C GLY A 120 15.32 -6.93 -16.53
N LYS A 121 14.73 -7.57 -17.56
CA LYS A 121 15.12 -8.92 -17.97
C LYS A 121 16.63 -8.97 -18.26
N GLY A 122 17.35 -9.86 -17.57
CA GLY A 122 18.80 -10.02 -17.68
C GLY A 122 19.64 -9.03 -16.86
N ASN A 123 19.04 -8.05 -16.17
CA ASN A 123 19.75 -7.15 -15.27
C ASN A 123 18.83 -6.57 -14.18
N PHE A 124 18.94 -7.06 -12.95
CA PHE A 124 18.07 -6.66 -11.85
C PHE A 124 18.08 -5.15 -11.56
N ALA A 125 19.20 -4.47 -11.81
CA ALA A 125 19.34 -3.03 -11.56
C ALA A 125 18.48 -2.18 -12.50
N LYS A 126 17.95 -2.79 -13.57
CA LYS A 126 17.02 -2.15 -14.52
C LYS A 126 15.56 -2.50 -14.26
N ILE A 127 15.25 -3.36 -13.27
CA ILE A 127 13.86 -3.66 -12.91
C ILE A 127 13.28 -2.43 -12.20
N PRO A 128 12.16 -1.85 -12.68
CA PRO A 128 11.48 -0.79 -11.97
C PRO A 128 11.08 -1.23 -10.55
N ASN A 129 11.46 -0.41 -9.56
CA ASN A 129 11.27 -0.71 -8.15
C ASN A 129 9.89 -0.24 -7.67
N GLY A 130 9.09 -1.17 -7.15
CA GLY A 130 7.74 -0.88 -6.67
C GLY A 130 6.81 -2.09 -6.77
N MET A 131 5.73 -2.08 -5.99
CA MET A 131 4.70 -3.12 -5.97
C MET A 131 3.28 -2.53 -5.88
N PRO A 132 2.25 -3.23 -6.43
CA PRO A 132 0.86 -2.94 -6.10
C PRO A 132 0.55 -3.31 -4.64
N GLY A 133 -0.54 -2.76 -4.08
CA GLY A 133 -0.94 -3.07 -2.71
C GLY A 133 -1.83 -2.05 -2.00
N LEU A 134 -2.23 -0.95 -2.67
CA LEU A 134 -3.10 0.07 -2.09
C LEU A 134 -4.43 -0.51 -1.58
N GLU A 135 -5.07 -1.33 -2.41
CA GLU A 135 -6.35 -1.98 -2.12
C GLU A 135 -6.24 -3.01 -1.00
N ASP A 136 -5.18 -3.83 -1.04
CA ASP A 136 -5.02 -4.98 -0.15
C ASP A 136 -4.57 -4.60 1.26
N ARG A 137 -3.90 -3.45 1.42
CA ARG A 137 -3.26 -2.97 2.66
C ARG A 137 -4.05 -3.31 3.91
N MET A 138 -5.31 -2.85 3.96
CA MET A 138 -6.12 -2.94 5.17
C MET A 138 -6.65 -4.36 5.39
N MET A 139 -6.96 -5.11 4.33
CA MET A 139 -7.49 -6.46 4.43
C MET A 139 -6.40 -7.43 4.91
N VAL A 140 -5.20 -7.35 4.34
CA VAL A 140 -4.06 -8.20 4.72
C VAL A 140 -3.61 -7.92 6.17
N ILE A 141 -3.49 -6.64 6.56
CA ILE A 141 -3.14 -6.28 7.94
C ILE A 141 -4.25 -6.68 8.92
N TRP A 142 -5.53 -6.59 8.53
CA TRP A 142 -6.62 -7.06 9.37
C TRP A 142 -6.54 -8.57 9.59
N GLU A 143 -6.44 -9.36 8.52
CA GLU A 143 -6.35 -10.82 8.60
C GLU A 143 -5.16 -11.27 9.45
N HIS A 144 -3.95 -10.78 9.15
CA HIS A 144 -2.76 -11.29 9.83
C HIS A 144 -2.41 -10.54 11.13
N GLY A 145 -2.96 -9.34 11.32
CA GLY A 145 -2.74 -8.53 12.51
C GLY A 145 -3.84 -8.69 13.55
N VAL A 146 -5.08 -8.40 13.16
CA VAL A 146 -6.24 -8.40 14.06
C VAL A 146 -6.77 -9.80 14.29
N ASN A 147 -7.12 -10.55 13.24
CA ASN A 147 -7.71 -11.89 13.40
C ASN A 147 -6.74 -12.88 14.08
N LYS A 148 -5.43 -12.72 13.84
CA LYS A 148 -4.38 -13.54 14.50
C LYS A 148 -3.93 -13.01 15.86
N GLY A 149 -4.58 -11.98 16.40
CA GLY A 149 -4.33 -11.47 17.75
C GLY A 149 -2.99 -10.77 17.93
N ARG A 150 -2.32 -10.33 16.84
CA ARG A 150 -1.04 -9.62 16.93
C ARG A 150 -1.20 -8.16 17.34
N ILE A 151 -2.29 -7.51 16.91
CA ILE A 151 -2.68 -6.14 17.28
C ILE A 151 -4.20 -6.09 17.52
N SER A 152 -4.66 -5.13 18.33
CA SER A 152 -6.10 -4.91 18.52
C SER A 152 -6.73 -4.16 17.32
N PRO A 153 -8.07 -4.23 17.14
CA PRO A 153 -8.76 -3.39 16.16
C PRO A 153 -8.50 -1.89 16.34
N GLN A 154 -8.37 -1.42 17.58
CA GLN A 154 -8.04 -0.02 17.88
C GLN A 154 -6.64 0.33 17.38
N ARG A 155 -5.66 -0.56 17.61
CA ARG A 155 -4.30 -0.37 17.13
C ARG A 155 -4.22 -0.42 15.60
N PHE A 156 -5.04 -1.25 14.95
CA PHE A 156 -5.19 -1.25 13.50
C PHE A 156 -5.68 0.11 12.97
N VAL A 157 -6.74 0.68 13.55
CA VAL A 157 -7.24 2.04 13.20
C VAL A 157 -6.16 3.09 13.45
N GLU A 158 -5.44 2.97 14.58
CA GLU A 158 -4.38 3.89 14.93
C GLU A 158 -3.27 3.93 13.88
N LEU A 159 -2.73 2.76 13.52
CA LEU A 159 -1.63 2.58 12.56
C LEU A 159 -2.02 2.94 11.12
N CYS A 160 -3.27 2.64 10.72
CA CYS A 160 -3.70 2.79 9.34
C CYS A 160 -4.34 4.15 9.02
N CYS A 161 -4.86 4.84 10.04
CA CYS A 161 -5.71 6.02 9.86
C CYS A 161 -5.31 7.19 10.79
N THR A 162 -5.36 6.99 12.10
CA THR A 162 -5.25 8.10 13.07
C THR A 162 -3.84 8.68 13.15
N ASN A 163 -2.81 7.84 13.24
CA ASN A 163 -1.44 8.30 13.33
C ASN A 163 -0.97 8.97 12.03
N PRO A 164 -1.20 8.42 10.83
CA PRO A 164 -0.92 9.14 9.59
C PRO A 164 -1.57 10.54 9.56
N ALA A 165 -2.83 10.67 9.99
CA ALA A 165 -3.49 11.97 10.04
C ALA A 165 -2.85 12.95 11.03
N LYS A 166 -2.40 12.47 12.21
CA LYS A 166 -1.68 13.28 13.20
C LYS A 166 -0.31 13.72 12.68
N ILE A 167 0.50 12.78 12.19
CA ILE A 167 1.87 12.99 11.70
C ILE A 167 1.90 14.03 10.57
N PHE A 168 0.91 13.98 9.67
CA PHE A 168 0.85 14.88 8.53
C PHE A 168 -0.07 16.10 8.74
N GLY A 169 -0.41 16.45 9.99
CA GLY A 169 -1.12 17.70 10.29
C GLY A 169 -2.54 17.79 9.71
N MET A 170 -3.20 16.64 9.56
CA MET A 170 -4.57 16.51 9.03
C MET A 170 -5.59 16.18 10.14
N TYR A 171 -5.15 15.77 11.32
CA TYR A 171 -6.02 15.51 12.47
C TYR A 171 -6.57 16.83 13.06
N PRO A 172 -7.85 16.90 13.50
CA PRO A 172 -8.87 15.84 13.48
C PRO A 172 -9.73 15.82 12.21
N LYS A 173 -9.44 16.65 11.19
CA LYS A 173 -10.22 16.65 9.94
C LYS A 173 -10.23 15.27 9.29
N LYS A 174 -9.11 14.53 9.37
CA LYS A 174 -8.95 13.14 8.92
C LYS A 174 -8.58 12.20 10.07
N GLY A 175 -8.80 10.89 9.84
CA GLY A 175 -8.26 9.82 10.69
C GLY A 175 -9.00 9.60 12.00
N THR A 176 -10.21 10.14 12.16
CA THR A 176 -11.06 9.94 13.34
C THR A 176 -12.54 10.07 13.00
N ILE A 177 -13.39 9.39 13.77
CA ILE A 177 -14.85 9.57 13.73
C ILE A 177 -15.20 10.49 14.89
N ALA A 178 -15.41 11.77 14.57
CA ALA A 178 -15.79 12.79 15.55
C ALA A 178 -16.66 13.86 14.88
N VAL A 179 -17.44 14.58 15.69
CA VAL A 179 -18.20 15.74 15.22
C VAL A 179 -17.21 16.77 14.65
N GLY A 180 -17.47 17.20 13.40
CA GLY A 180 -16.62 18.16 12.68
C GLY A 180 -15.49 17.56 11.85
N SER A 181 -15.26 16.25 11.91
CA SER A 181 -14.34 15.54 11.01
C SER A 181 -14.99 15.28 9.64
N ASP A 182 -14.17 15.12 8.60
CA ASP A 182 -14.68 14.69 7.30
C ASP A 182 -15.28 13.29 7.45
N ALA A 183 -16.48 13.07 6.90
CA ALA A 183 -17.15 11.77 6.87
C ALA A 183 -16.50 10.81 5.85
N ASP A 184 -15.21 10.56 6.02
CA ASP A 184 -14.43 9.53 5.33
C ASP A 184 -14.47 8.25 6.17
N ILE A 185 -15.40 7.35 5.83
CA ILE A 185 -15.81 6.23 6.69
C ILE A 185 -15.78 4.94 5.89
N LEU A 186 -15.22 3.88 6.50
CA LEU A 186 -15.34 2.51 6.03
C LEU A 186 -16.38 1.79 6.90
N VAL A 187 -17.35 1.13 6.27
CA VAL A 187 -18.16 0.11 6.92
C VAL A 187 -17.46 -1.23 6.65
N TRP A 188 -16.97 -1.86 7.70
CA TRP A 188 -16.14 -3.06 7.63
C TRP A 188 -16.93 -4.28 8.07
N ASP A 189 -17.00 -5.31 7.23
CA ASP A 189 -17.49 -6.63 7.64
C ASP A 189 -16.28 -7.48 8.05
N PRO A 190 -16.10 -7.80 9.35
CA PRO A 190 -14.93 -8.52 9.83
C PRO A 190 -14.91 -10.00 9.44
N ASN A 191 -16.02 -10.56 8.98
CA ASN A 191 -16.15 -11.99 8.64
C ASN A 191 -16.26 -12.23 7.14
N LYS A 192 -16.35 -11.17 6.32
CA LYS A 192 -16.44 -11.30 4.87
C LYS A 192 -15.17 -11.94 4.32
N GLU A 193 -15.33 -13.12 3.74
CA GLU A 193 -14.28 -13.81 3.01
C GLU A 193 -14.00 -13.13 1.67
N HIS A 194 -12.72 -13.04 1.32
CA HIS A 194 -12.26 -12.57 0.02
C HIS A 194 -10.92 -13.25 -0.32
N ILE A 195 -10.78 -13.72 -1.55
CA ILE A 195 -9.50 -14.22 -2.08
C ILE A 195 -8.90 -13.08 -2.91
N LEU A 196 -7.71 -12.64 -2.55
CA LEU A 196 -7.01 -11.57 -3.26
C LEU A 196 -6.53 -12.09 -4.62
N SER A 197 -6.83 -11.35 -5.69
CA SER A 197 -6.43 -11.75 -7.03
C SER A 197 -6.34 -10.56 -7.98
N ALA A 198 -5.34 -10.59 -8.87
CA ALA A 198 -5.18 -9.65 -9.96
C ALA A 198 -6.38 -9.61 -10.92
N GLU A 199 -7.15 -10.70 -11.01
CA GLU A 199 -8.35 -10.76 -11.86
C GLU A 199 -9.52 -9.94 -11.28
N THR A 200 -9.52 -9.73 -9.97
CA THR A 200 -10.66 -9.11 -9.25
C THR A 200 -10.33 -7.79 -8.58
N HIS A 201 -9.04 -7.44 -8.47
CA HIS A 201 -8.63 -6.16 -7.90
C HIS A 201 -8.98 -4.99 -8.83
N HIS A 202 -8.97 -3.80 -8.26
CA HIS A 202 -9.25 -2.53 -8.93
C HIS A 202 -7.95 -1.76 -9.23
N THR A 203 -6.79 -2.37 -8.98
CA THR A 203 -5.48 -1.80 -9.33
C THR A 203 -5.20 -2.01 -10.83
N ARG A 204 -4.62 -1.01 -11.50
CA ARG A 204 -4.27 -1.07 -12.92
C ARG A 204 -2.94 -1.81 -13.15
N CYS A 205 -2.88 -3.06 -12.71
CA CYS A 205 -1.72 -3.94 -12.77
C CYS A 205 -2.17 -5.38 -13.08
N ASP A 206 -1.34 -6.17 -13.76
CA ASP A 206 -1.61 -7.55 -14.21
C ASP A 206 -1.25 -8.62 -13.18
N TYR A 207 -0.77 -8.24 -12.00
CA TYR A 207 -0.49 -9.16 -10.91
C TYR A 207 -0.85 -8.56 -9.55
N ASN A 208 -1.06 -9.44 -8.58
CA ASN A 208 -1.18 -9.10 -7.17
C ASN A 208 -0.04 -9.75 -6.39
N VAL A 209 0.58 -9.03 -5.46
CA VAL A 209 1.69 -9.56 -4.64
C VAL A 209 1.22 -10.49 -3.51
N TYR A 210 -0.10 -10.56 -3.29
CA TYR A 210 -0.78 -11.42 -2.33
C TYR A 210 -1.72 -12.42 -3.04
N GLU A 211 -1.46 -12.74 -4.31
CA GLU A 211 -2.30 -13.61 -5.14
C GLU A 211 -2.70 -14.91 -4.42
N GLY A 212 -4.00 -15.21 -4.42
CA GLY A 212 -4.57 -16.40 -3.80
C GLY A 212 -4.70 -16.35 -2.28
N MET A 213 -4.29 -15.26 -1.62
CA MET A 213 -4.44 -15.11 -0.17
C MET A 213 -5.91 -14.98 0.21
N LEU A 214 -6.41 -15.89 1.04
CA LEU A 214 -7.71 -15.79 1.69
C LEU A 214 -7.62 -14.84 2.89
N VAL A 215 -8.49 -13.83 2.94
CA VAL A 215 -8.62 -12.89 4.05
C VAL A 215 -10.06 -12.86 4.57
N HIS A 216 -10.23 -12.64 5.87
CA HIS A 216 -11.52 -12.38 6.51
C HIS A 216 -11.55 -10.96 7.04
N GLY A 217 -12.42 -10.11 6.49
CA GLY A 217 -12.42 -8.69 6.82
C GLY A 217 -12.26 -7.84 5.56
N LYS A 218 -13.33 -7.17 5.14
CA LYS A 218 -13.34 -6.32 3.94
C LYS A 218 -14.21 -5.09 4.14
N PRO A 219 -13.85 -3.92 3.57
CA PRO A 219 -14.80 -2.81 3.50
C PRO A 219 -15.97 -3.18 2.58
N VAL A 220 -17.19 -3.12 3.11
CA VAL A 220 -18.43 -3.36 2.34
C VAL A 220 -19.08 -2.07 1.88
N GLN A 221 -18.78 -0.95 2.55
CA GLN A 221 -19.12 0.39 2.07
C GLN A 221 -17.97 1.36 2.34
N VAL A 222 -17.76 2.29 1.41
CA VAL A 222 -16.73 3.33 1.51
C VAL A 222 -17.38 4.68 1.29
N TYR A 223 -17.19 5.61 2.21
CA TYR A 223 -17.69 6.98 2.13
C TYR A 223 -16.53 7.96 2.06
N GLN A 224 -16.66 8.98 1.22
CA GLN A 224 -15.76 10.12 1.16
C GLN A 224 -16.55 11.41 1.38
N ARG A 225 -16.26 12.11 2.47
CA ARG A 225 -16.97 13.33 2.91
C ARG A 225 -18.50 13.14 2.87
N GLY A 226 -18.97 11.97 3.31
CA GLY A 226 -20.38 11.60 3.36
C GLY A 226 -20.96 11.04 2.06
N ASN A 227 -20.23 11.11 0.93
CA ASN A 227 -20.68 10.52 -0.32
C ASN A 227 -20.29 9.04 -0.37
N LYS A 228 -21.26 8.16 -0.60
CA LYS A 228 -21.00 6.73 -0.77
C LYS A 228 -20.30 6.48 -2.11
N LEU A 229 -19.07 5.99 -2.06
CA LEU A 229 -18.25 5.68 -3.23
C LEU A 229 -18.30 4.20 -3.61
N VAL A 230 -18.50 3.31 -2.64
CA VAL A 230 -18.56 1.86 -2.84
C VAL A 230 -19.73 1.29 -2.03
N ASP A 231 -20.50 0.40 -2.64
CA ASP A 231 -21.58 -0.37 -1.99
C ASP A 231 -21.52 -1.83 -2.47
N GLY A 232 -20.96 -2.72 -1.65
CA GLY A 232 -20.61 -4.07 -2.08
C GLY A 232 -19.59 -4.03 -3.23
N ASP A 233 -19.96 -4.62 -4.37
CA ASP A 233 -19.11 -4.64 -5.57
C ASP A 233 -19.38 -3.46 -6.53
N MET A 234 -20.30 -2.55 -6.17
CA MET A 234 -20.63 -1.38 -7.01
C MET A 234 -19.72 -0.20 -6.69
N TRP A 235 -19.04 0.32 -7.72
CA TRP A 235 -18.37 1.63 -7.66
C TRP A 235 -19.33 2.75 -8.06
N LEU A 236 -19.58 3.66 -7.11
CA LEU A 236 -20.48 4.82 -7.21
C LEU A 236 -19.71 6.15 -7.25
N GLY A 237 -18.38 6.07 -7.32
CA GLY A 237 -17.51 7.25 -7.32
C GLY A 237 -17.64 8.10 -8.58
N LYS A 238 -17.07 9.30 -8.52
CA LYS A 238 -16.96 10.21 -9.67
C LYS A 238 -15.52 10.67 -9.83
N ASN A 239 -14.98 10.54 -11.04
CA ASN A 239 -13.65 11.05 -11.37
C ASN A 239 -13.57 12.56 -11.09
N GLY A 240 -12.49 13.00 -10.45
CA GLY A 240 -12.30 14.39 -10.04
C GLY A 240 -13.05 14.83 -8.78
N ALA A 241 -13.77 13.93 -8.09
CA ALA A 241 -14.43 14.27 -6.81
C ALA A 241 -13.45 14.46 -5.65
N GLY A 242 -12.20 13.97 -5.78
CA GLY A 242 -11.12 14.20 -4.82
C GLY A 242 -10.75 15.69 -4.71
N GLN A 243 -10.25 16.08 -3.54
CA GLN A 243 -9.81 17.45 -3.27
C GLN A 243 -8.44 17.44 -2.63
N PHE A 244 -7.61 18.42 -2.96
CA PHE A 244 -6.37 18.66 -2.26
C PHE A 244 -6.65 18.95 -0.78
N VAL A 245 -5.93 18.28 0.12
CA VAL A 245 -6.04 18.48 1.57
C VAL A 245 -4.85 19.30 2.05
N ALA A 246 -5.07 20.59 2.32
CA ALA A 246 -4.07 21.45 2.93
C ALA A 246 -3.72 20.93 4.34
N ARG A 247 -2.43 20.74 4.60
CA ARG A 247 -1.89 20.25 5.87
C ARG A 247 -1.48 21.41 6.76
N LYS A 248 -1.58 21.22 8.08
CA LYS A 248 -1.04 22.19 9.05
C LYS A 248 0.43 21.90 9.33
N PRO A 249 1.30 22.93 9.39
CA PRO A 249 2.69 22.76 9.85
C PRO A 249 2.74 22.44 11.35
N HIS A 250 3.93 22.08 11.85
CA HIS A 250 4.18 21.78 13.28
C HIS A 250 3.30 20.66 13.84
N ALA A 251 3.00 19.66 13.00
CA ALA A 251 2.36 18.43 13.42
C ALA A 251 3.21 17.70 14.49
N PRO A 252 2.56 16.97 15.43
CA PRO A 252 3.28 16.28 16.49
C PRO A 252 4.15 15.14 15.95
N VAL A 253 5.26 14.91 16.63
CA VAL A 253 6.03 13.66 16.56
C VAL A 253 5.45 12.72 17.62
N LEU A 254 4.95 11.57 17.19
CA LEU A 254 4.33 10.54 18.04
C LEU A 254 5.37 9.59 18.63
#